data_AF-A0AAV1LJD2-F1
#
_entry.id   AF-A0AAV1LJD2-F1
#
_cell.length_a   1.000
_cell.length_b   1.000
_cell.length_c   1.000
_cell.angle_alpha   90.00
_cell.angle_beta   90.00
_cell.angle_gamma   90.00
#
_symmetry.space_group_name_H-M   'P 1'
#
loop_
_entity.id
_entity.type
_entity.pdbx_description
1 polymer ?
#
loop_
_entity_poly.entity_id
_entity_poly.type
_entity_poly.pdbx_seq_one_letter_code
_entity_poly.pdbx_strand_id
1 'polypeptide(L)'
;MVPQQQRRRRRRAALARNAERRVVVARGPGGFGFTIAGQRPCIVSAVAAGGPAERAGLRAGDALLAVDGTSVARAPHASVARMVASAPGPISLSVALRESPPTDTEDTEPEERARTRRRYPPPRRRLQQAMMHHPGKY
;
A
#
# COMPACT_ATOMS: atom_id res chain seq x y z
N MET A 1 39.80 -13.73 26.31
CA MET A 1 38.79 -12.83 26.90
C MET A 1 38.66 -11.60 26.01
N VAL A 2 37.54 -11.48 25.28
CA VAL A 2 37.22 -10.40 24.31
C VAL A 2 35.68 -10.31 24.20
N PRO A 3 35.08 -9.16 23.84
CA PRO A 3 34.36 -8.31 24.80
C PRO A 3 32.83 -8.25 24.61
N GLN A 4 32.11 -7.94 25.70
CA GLN A 4 30.64 -7.79 25.80
C GLN A 4 30.08 -6.47 25.22
N GLN A 5 30.51 -6.03 24.04
CA GLN A 5 30.01 -4.77 23.46
C GLN A 5 29.38 -4.94 22.08
N GLN A 6 28.22 -5.60 21.98
CA GLN A 6 27.36 -5.43 20.78
C GLN A 6 25.91 -5.90 20.94
N ARG A 7 25.21 -5.51 21.99
CA ARG A 7 23.75 -5.77 22.11
C ARG A 7 22.88 -4.54 22.38
N ARG A 8 23.40 -3.32 22.20
CA ARG A 8 22.63 -2.07 22.41
C ARG A 8 22.24 -1.28 21.15
N ARG A 9 22.35 -1.86 19.94
CA ARG A 9 21.97 -1.17 18.69
C ARG A 9 20.71 -1.68 17.99
N ARG A 10 19.97 -2.65 18.55
CA ARG A 10 18.80 -3.27 17.88
C ARG A 10 17.41 -2.98 18.49
N ARG A 11 17.29 -2.04 19.45
CA ARG A 11 16.00 -1.71 20.07
C ARG A 11 15.34 -0.41 19.59
N ARG A 12 16.00 0.42 18.78
CA ARG A 12 15.43 1.70 18.33
C ARG A 12 14.47 1.62 17.14
N ALA A 13 14.51 0.55 16.33
CA ALA A 13 13.71 0.45 15.12
C ALA A 13 12.22 0.09 15.35
N ALA A 14 11.85 -0.41 16.54
CA ALA A 14 10.50 -0.89 16.78
C ALA A 14 9.48 0.22 17.11
N LEU A 15 9.92 1.35 17.67
CA LEU A 15 9.04 2.45 18.07
C LEU A 15 8.59 3.32 16.88
N ALA A 16 9.26 3.23 15.73
CA ALA A 16 8.90 3.97 14.52
C ALA A 16 7.94 3.22 13.59
N ARG A 17 7.56 1.97 13.91
CA ARG A 17 6.79 1.06 13.04
C ARG A 17 5.39 1.57 12.68
N ASN A 18 4.91 2.64 13.32
CA ASN A 18 3.60 3.24 13.06
C ASN A 18 3.56 4.73 13.41
N ALA A 19 4.70 5.43 13.32
CA ALA A 19 4.74 6.85 13.67
C ALA A 19 3.89 7.66 12.69
N GLU A 20 2.70 8.07 13.15
CA GLU A 20 1.89 9.08 12.49
C GLU A 20 2.73 10.35 12.35
N ARG A 21 2.80 10.85 11.13
CA ARG A 21 3.50 12.07 10.76
C ARG A 21 2.49 13.03 10.18
N ARG A 22 2.51 14.27 10.67
CA ARG A 22 1.73 15.36 10.10
C ARG A 22 2.57 16.07 9.04
N VAL A 23 1.97 16.29 7.88
CA VAL A 23 2.59 16.91 6.71
C VAL A 23 1.66 17.99 6.19
N VAL A 24 2.16 19.22 6.03
CA VAL A 24 1.35 20.32 5.48
C VAL A 24 1.76 20.55 4.03
N VAL A 25 0.83 20.34 3.10
CA VAL A 25 1.08 20.47 1.67
C VAL A 25 0.44 21.74 1.13
N ALA A 26 1.25 22.62 0.55
CA ALA A 26 0.75 23.83 -0.10
C ALA A 26 0.03 23.52 -1.42
N ARG A 27 -1.01 24.30 -1.75
CA ARG A 27 -1.69 24.20 -3.04
C ARG A 27 -0.87 24.89 -4.12
N GLY A 28 -0.50 24.15 -5.16
CA GLY A 28 0.15 24.68 -6.36
C GLY A 28 -0.84 24.90 -7.52
N PRO A 29 -0.35 25.43 -8.66
CA PRO A 29 -1.17 25.71 -9.84
C PRO A 29 -1.82 24.45 -10.45
N GLY A 30 -1.23 23.26 -10.24
CA GLY A 30 -1.77 21.96 -10.64
C GLY A 30 -2.37 21.14 -9.48
N GLY A 31 -2.70 21.77 -8.35
CA GLY A 31 -3.10 21.09 -7.12
C GLY A 31 -1.93 20.76 -6.20
N PHE A 32 -2.01 19.65 -5.46
CA PHE A 32 -1.04 19.32 -4.40
C PHE A 32 0.12 18.42 -4.86
N GLY A 33 0.09 17.90 -6.09
CA GLY A 33 1.19 17.11 -6.65
C GLY A 33 1.37 15.73 -6.02
N PHE A 34 0.28 15.08 -5.61
CA PHE A 34 0.28 13.68 -5.20
C PHE A 34 -0.97 12.97 -5.70
N THR A 35 -0.92 11.64 -5.74
CA THR A 35 -2.05 10.78 -6.12
C THR A 35 -2.37 9.83 -4.98
N ILE A 36 -3.66 9.64 -4.72
CA ILE A 36 -4.15 8.68 -3.73
C ILE A 36 -4.72 7.46 -4.45
N ALA A 37 -4.54 6.28 -3.85
CA ALA A 37 -5.08 5.01 -4.30
C ALA A 37 -5.59 4.20 -3.10
N GLY A 38 -6.26 3.09 -3.37
CA GLY A 38 -6.89 2.28 -2.33
C GLY A 38 -8.25 2.83 -1.89
N GLN A 39 -8.98 2.00 -1.14
CA GLN A 39 -10.32 2.31 -0.66
C GLN A 39 -10.31 2.68 0.82
N ARG A 40 -9.82 1.80 1.69
CA ARG A 40 -9.83 1.97 3.15
C ARG A 40 -8.61 1.24 3.77
N PRO A 41 -7.57 1.94 4.25
CA PRO A 41 -7.32 3.38 4.13
C PRO A 41 -6.85 3.78 2.72
N CYS A 42 -7.01 5.05 2.37
CA CYS A 42 -6.37 5.63 1.20
C CYS A 42 -4.85 5.69 1.40
N ILE A 43 -4.07 5.44 0.35
CA ILE A 43 -2.62 5.40 0.35
C ILE A 43 -2.10 6.35 -0.73
N VAL A 44 -1.01 7.05 -0.46
CA VAL A 44 -0.31 7.85 -1.47
C VAL A 44 0.36 6.89 -2.46
N SER A 45 -0.12 6.86 -3.70
CA SER A 45 0.45 6.00 -4.75
C SER A 45 1.62 6.67 -5.46
N ALA A 46 1.55 7.97 -5.66
CA ALA A 46 2.56 8.74 -6.38
C ALA A 46 2.69 10.15 -5.79
N VAL A 47 3.90 10.69 -5.88
CA VAL A 47 4.21 12.08 -5.53
C VAL A 47 4.97 12.68 -6.70
N ALA A 48 4.58 13.89 -7.12
CA ALA A 48 5.21 14.61 -8.22
C ALA A 48 6.58 15.14 -7.78
N ALA A 49 7.62 14.80 -8.54
CA ALA A 49 8.98 15.26 -8.31
C ALA A 49 9.06 16.80 -8.41
N GLY A 50 9.73 17.42 -7.44
CA GLY A 50 9.78 18.86 -7.27
C GLY A 50 8.45 19.51 -6.90
N GLY A 51 7.38 18.73 -6.70
CA GLY A 51 6.02 19.20 -6.42
C GLY A 51 5.82 19.65 -4.97
N PRO A 52 4.70 20.32 -4.65
CA PRO A 52 4.44 20.79 -3.29
C PRO A 52 4.35 19.65 -2.26
N ALA A 53 3.78 18.50 -2.63
CA ALA A 53 3.75 17.32 -1.77
C ALA A 53 5.15 16.75 -1.45
N GLU A 54 6.05 16.68 -2.44
CA GLU A 54 7.42 16.22 -2.20
C GLU A 54 8.18 17.18 -1.29
N ARG A 55 8.05 18.50 -1.53
CA ARG A 55 8.67 19.54 -0.69
C ARG A 55 8.15 19.52 0.75
N ALA A 56 6.90 19.10 0.94
CA ALA A 56 6.32 18.91 2.26
C ALA A 56 6.83 17.62 2.95
N GLY A 57 7.45 16.70 2.21
CA GLY A 57 7.95 15.42 2.72
C GLY A 57 6.95 14.26 2.64
N LEU A 58 5.89 14.41 1.85
CA LEU A 58 4.96 13.31 1.55
C LEU A 58 5.63 12.29 0.64
N ARG A 59 5.40 10.99 0.86
CA ARG A 59 6.02 9.93 0.06
C ARG A 59 5.00 8.91 -0.42
N ALA A 60 5.30 8.28 -1.55
CA ALA A 60 4.54 7.10 -1.97
C ALA A 60 4.65 5.97 -0.92
N GLY A 61 3.53 5.28 -0.70
CA GLY A 61 3.38 4.25 0.34
C GLY A 61 2.90 4.77 1.69
N ASP A 62 2.77 6.09 1.86
CA ASP A 62 2.19 6.67 3.07
C ASP A 62 0.66 6.44 3.10
N ALA A 63 0.15 5.88 4.20
CA ALA A 63 -1.28 5.70 4.42
C ALA A 63 -1.89 6.99 4.99
N LEU A 64 -2.95 7.50 4.35
CA LEU A 64 -3.70 8.67 4.82
C LEU A 64 -4.63 8.30 5.96
N LEU A 65 -4.41 8.95 7.10
CA LEU A 65 -5.20 8.79 8.32
C LEU A 65 -6.17 9.95 8.51
N ALA A 66 -5.75 11.18 8.23
CA ALA A 66 -6.60 12.37 8.33
C ALA A 66 -6.23 13.44 7.29
N VAL A 67 -7.21 14.28 6.93
CA VAL A 67 -7.09 15.46 6.06
C VAL A 67 -7.71 16.65 6.78
N ASP A 68 -6.93 17.72 7.00
CA ASP A 68 -7.33 18.93 7.72
C ASP A 68 -7.98 18.67 9.09
N GLY A 69 -7.46 17.65 9.80
CA GLY A 69 -7.99 17.22 11.10
C GLY A 69 -9.21 16.29 11.02
N THR A 70 -9.77 16.06 9.83
CA THR A 70 -10.86 15.09 9.61
C THR A 70 -10.28 13.70 9.36
N SER A 71 -10.67 12.71 10.17
CA SER A 71 -10.22 11.32 9.99
C SER A 71 -10.77 10.73 8.69
N VAL A 72 -9.87 10.24 7.84
CA VAL A 72 -10.18 9.64 6.54
C VAL A 72 -9.81 8.16 6.45
N ALA A 73 -9.30 7.57 7.54
CA ALA A 73 -8.84 6.17 7.55
C ALA A 73 -9.92 5.16 7.10
N ARG A 74 -11.20 5.47 7.33
CA ARG A 74 -12.36 4.67 6.90
C ARG A 74 -13.26 5.38 5.89
N ALA A 75 -12.87 6.58 5.44
CA ALA A 75 -13.66 7.35 4.49
C ALA A 75 -13.53 6.74 3.08
N PRO A 76 -14.60 6.80 2.25
CA PRO A 76 -14.53 6.33 0.88
C PRO A 76 -13.58 7.21 0.06
N HIS A 77 -12.89 6.59 -0.90
CA HIS A 77 -11.93 7.25 -1.78
C HIS A 77 -12.45 8.58 -2.36
N ALA A 78 -13.70 8.58 -2.85
CA ALA A 78 -14.33 9.76 -3.44
C ALA A 78 -14.45 10.93 -2.44
N SER A 79 -14.76 10.67 -1.16
CA SER A 79 -14.81 11.72 -0.13
C SER A 79 -13.43 12.29 0.14
N VAL A 80 -12.40 11.44 0.23
CA VAL A 80 -11.01 11.89 0.47
C VAL A 80 -10.52 12.75 -0.69
N ALA A 81 -10.72 12.27 -1.93
CA ALA A 81 -10.40 13.03 -3.14
C ALA A 81 -11.12 14.37 -3.18
N ARG A 82 -12.42 14.39 -2.84
CA ARG A 82 -13.21 15.64 -2.82
C ARG A 82 -12.71 16.61 -1.76
N MET A 83 -12.43 16.16 -0.54
CA MET A 83 -11.89 17.00 0.53
C MET A 83 -10.58 17.66 0.13
N VAL A 84 -9.63 16.86 -0.37
CA VAL A 84 -8.34 17.35 -0.87
C VAL A 84 -8.57 18.33 -2.03
N ALA A 85 -9.40 17.98 -3.01
CA ALA A 85 -9.63 18.84 -4.18
C ALA A 85 -10.28 20.19 -3.81
N SER A 86 -11.23 20.19 -2.87
CA SER A 86 -11.99 21.37 -2.44
C SER A 86 -11.22 22.31 -1.52
N ALA A 87 -10.07 21.90 -1.00
CA ALA A 87 -9.29 22.73 -0.09
C ALA A 87 -8.77 24.00 -0.81
N PRO A 88 -9.12 25.20 -0.33
CA PRO A 88 -8.75 26.45 -0.98
C PRO A 88 -7.28 26.83 -0.80
N GLY A 89 -6.58 26.18 0.15
CA GLY A 89 -5.23 26.53 0.55
C GLY A 89 -4.38 25.31 0.93
N PRO A 90 -3.36 25.50 1.79
CA PRO A 90 -2.54 24.39 2.26
C PRO A 90 -3.37 23.40 3.08
N ILE A 91 -3.14 22.11 2.88
CA ILE A 91 -3.83 21.02 3.60
C ILE A 91 -2.90 20.33 4.58
N SER A 92 -3.41 19.96 5.74
CA SER A 92 -2.72 19.20 6.77
C SER A 92 -3.08 17.72 6.67
N LEU A 93 -2.12 16.88 6.29
CA LEU A 93 -2.29 15.44 6.14
C LEU A 93 -1.65 14.73 7.33
N SER A 94 -2.38 13.83 7.97
CA SER A 94 -1.81 12.83 8.87
C SER A 94 -1.55 11.54 8.12
N VAL A 95 -0.29 11.09 8.09
CA VAL A 95 0.13 9.89 7.37
C VAL A 95 0.98 8.93 8.19
N ALA A 96 0.91 7.63 7.89
CA ALA A 96 1.77 6.61 8.47
C ALA A 96 2.54 5.85 7.38
N LEU A 97 3.81 5.52 7.65
CA LEU A 97 4.67 4.73 6.75
C LEU A 97 4.14 3.29 6.67
N ARG A 98 3.85 2.78 5.47
CA ARG A 98 3.47 1.37 5.26
C ARG A 98 4.46 0.65 4.35
N GLU A 99 5.24 -0.27 4.89
CA GLU A 99 6.03 -1.25 4.11
C GLU A 99 5.13 -2.51 3.91
N SER A 100 4.84 -2.95 2.67
CA SER A 100 3.87 -4.05 2.40
C SER A 100 4.53 -5.33 1.84
N PRO A 101 3.91 -6.53 2.01
CA PRO A 101 3.00 -7.03 0.96
C PRO A 101 1.57 -7.45 1.44
N PRO A 102 0.62 -7.72 0.51
CA PRO A 102 -0.84 -7.51 0.61
C PRO A 102 -1.61 -8.78 1.08
N THR A 103 -2.93 -8.79 1.40
CA THR A 103 -4.09 -8.63 0.49
C THR A 103 -5.41 -8.61 1.29
N ASP A 104 -6.41 -7.90 0.77
CA ASP A 104 -7.81 -7.85 1.19
C ASP A 104 -8.41 -9.19 1.63
N THR A 105 -9.14 -9.21 2.75
CA THR A 105 -10.55 -9.66 2.81
C THR A 105 -11.16 -9.12 4.12
N GLU A 106 -12.16 -8.23 4.03
CA GLU A 106 -13.18 -8.15 5.08
C GLU A 106 -13.94 -9.49 5.01
N ASP A 107 -13.50 -10.52 5.74
CA ASP A 107 -14.36 -11.64 6.09
C ASP A 107 -13.91 -12.23 7.43
N THR A 108 -14.83 -12.14 8.39
CA THR A 108 -15.03 -13.02 9.54
C THR A 108 -14.01 -14.15 9.69
N GLU A 109 -13.20 -14.12 10.74
CA GLU A 109 -12.55 -15.35 11.18
C GLU A 109 -13.64 -16.30 11.73
N PRO A 110 -13.73 -17.52 11.20
CA PRO A 110 -13.72 -18.64 12.11
C PRO A 110 -12.39 -19.37 11.94
N GLU A 111 -11.72 -19.42 13.08
CA GLU A 111 -10.55 -20.22 13.43
C GLU A 111 -10.60 -21.65 12.87
N GLU A 112 -9.42 -22.16 12.49
CA GLU A 112 -8.92 -23.55 12.57
C GLU A 112 -8.27 -24.14 11.29
N ARG A 113 -7.04 -24.64 11.53
CA ARG A 113 -6.36 -25.79 10.88
C ARG A 113 -5.68 -25.55 9.52
N ALA A 114 -4.39 -25.29 9.49
CA ALA A 114 -3.28 -26.25 9.61
C ALA A 114 -3.00 -27.12 8.35
N ARG A 115 -1.72 -27.09 7.92
CA ARG A 115 -0.99 -28.05 7.05
C ARG A 115 -1.34 -27.92 5.55
N THR A 116 -0.44 -27.51 4.66
CA THR A 116 0.62 -28.39 4.14
C THR A 116 1.41 -27.68 3.05
N ARG A 117 2.73 -27.91 3.03
CA ARG A 117 3.64 -27.72 1.89
C ARG A 117 3.04 -28.33 0.60
N ARG A 118 3.03 -27.60 -0.53
CA ARG A 118 3.64 -28.01 -1.82
C ARG A 118 3.19 -27.14 -3.02
N ARG A 119 4.22 -26.52 -3.64
CA ARG A 119 4.54 -26.50 -5.09
C ARG A 119 3.60 -25.78 -6.07
N TYR A 120 4.09 -24.64 -6.56
CA TYR A 120 3.85 -24.18 -7.94
C TYR A 120 4.59 -25.08 -8.95
N PRO A 121 4.01 -25.40 -10.12
CA PRO A 121 4.71 -26.06 -11.22
C PRO A 121 5.37 -25.01 -12.16
N PRO A 122 6.53 -25.28 -12.77
CA PRO A 122 7.04 -24.48 -13.88
C PRO A 122 6.49 -24.98 -15.24
N PRO A 123 6.46 -24.16 -16.30
CA PRO A 123 5.74 -24.48 -17.54
C PRO A 123 6.60 -25.04 -18.70
N ARG A 124 5.92 -25.84 -19.54
CA ARG A 124 6.03 -26.12 -21.01
C ARG A 124 7.23 -26.91 -21.58
N ARG A 125 6.93 -27.99 -22.35
CA ARG A 125 7.06 -28.07 -23.83
C ARG A 125 6.58 -29.41 -24.46
N ARG A 126 5.70 -29.26 -25.48
CA ARG A 126 5.62 -29.90 -26.83
C ARG A 126 5.71 -31.44 -27.02
N LEU A 127 4.66 -32.01 -27.63
CA LEU A 127 4.64 -33.15 -28.58
C LEU A 127 3.26 -33.08 -29.29
N GLN A 128 3.16 -32.58 -30.52
CA GLN A 128 3.24 -33.28 -31.82
C GLN A 128 2.21 -34.40 -32.01
N GLN A 129 1.60 -34.39 -33.21
CA GLN A 129 0.83 -35.42 -33.90
C GLN A 129 -0.70 -35.29 -33.73
N ALA A 130 -1.42 -34.60 -34.62
CA ALA A 130 -1.70 -34.91 -36.03
C ALA A 130 -2.46 -36.23 -36.21
N MET A 131 -3.76 -36.07 -36.51
CA MET A 131 -4.62 -36.87 -37.37
C MET A 131 -4.84 -38.34 -37.00
N MET A 132 -6.10 -38.74 -36.91
CA MET A 132 -6.75 -39.68 -37.83
C MET A 132 -8.13 -40.02 -37.27
N HIS A 133 -9.15 -39.68 -38.04
CA HIS A 133 -10.50 -40.23 -37.97
C HIS A 133 -10.47 -41.76 -37.90
N HIS A 134 -11.42 -42.38 -37.19
CA HIS A 134 -12.18 -43.50 -37.76
C HIS A 134 -13.55 -43.64 -37.05
N PRO A 135 -14.66 -43.70 -37.81
CA PRO A 135 -16.01 -43.87 -37.28
C PRO A 135 -16.29 -45.35 -36.98
N GLY A 136 -17.26 -45.61 -36.10
CA GLY A 136 -17.71 -46.96 -35.78
C GLY A 136 -18.34 -47.69 -36.95
N LYS A 137 -18.35 -49.02 -36.87
CA LYS A 137 -19.36 -49.92 -37.43
C LYS A 137 -19.44 -51.20 -36.58
N TYR A 138 -20.69 -51.63 -36.38
CA TYR A 138 -21.08 -53.03 -36.21
C TYR A 138 -20.76 -53.82 -37.48
#